data_AF-A0A951ZI20-F1
#
_entry.id   AF-A0A951ZI20-F1
#
_cell.length_a   1.000
_cell.length_b   1.000
_cell.length_c   1.000
_cell.angle_alpha   90.00
_cell.angle_beta   90.00
_cell.angle_gamma   90.00
#
_symmetry.space_group_name_H-M   'P 1'
#
loop_
_entity.id
_entity.type
_entity.pdbx_description
1 polymer ?
#
loop_
_entity_poly.entity_id
_entity_poly.type
_entity_poly.pdbx_seq_one_letter_code
_entity_poly.pdbx_strand_id
1 'polypeptide(L)'
;DYVRLKNQDNVVSNRVRVKATQRIRPDCVYMVHGFGHTAKGLRHAYQKGASDAQLVTRYVTDPLMGGTGMNVNFVTLEPEALHG
;
A
#
# COMPACT_ATOMS: atom_id res chain seq x y z
N ASP A 1 -10.34 4.10 12.52
CA ASP A 1 -10.03 2.66 12.37
C ASP A 1 -8.74 2.45 11.61
N TYR A 2 -8.10 1.32 11.87
CA TYR A 2 -6.93 0.83 11.14
C TYR A 2 -7.33 -0.39 10.32
N VAL A 3 -6.72 -0.50 9.14
CA VAL A 3 -6.89 -1.63 8.21
C VAL A 3 -5.54 -2.07 7.70
N ARG A 4 -5.50 -3.24 7.06
CA ARG A 4 -4.38 -3.66 6.21
C ARG A 4 -4.85 -3.73 4.76
N LEU A 5 -3.94 -3.50 3.83
CA LEU A 5 -4.18 -3.71 2.42
C LEU A 5 -3.58 -5.04 2.02
N LYS A 6 -4.35 -5.86 1.32
CA LYS A 6 -3.87 -7.09 0.70
C LYS A 6 -3.99 -6.98 -0.82
N ASN A 7 -2.91 -7.21 -1.54
CA ASN A 7 -2.92 -7.12 -3.00
C ASN A 7 -3.37 -8.42 -3.69
N GLN A 8 -3.48 -8.39 -5.01
CA GLN A 8 -3.90 -9.55 -5.82
C GLN A 8 -2.97 -10.78 -5.71
N ASP A 9 -1.72 -10.58 -5.28
CA ASP A 9 -0.72 -11.63 -5.12
C ASP A 9 -0.53 -12.02 -3.63
N ASN A 10 -1.50 -11.68 -2.77
CA ASN A 10 -1.55 -11.96 -1.34
C ASN A 10 -0.49 -11.28 -0.45
N VAL A 11 0.18 -10.24 -0.94
CA VAL A 11 1.06 -9.41 -0.11
C VAL A 11 0.22 -8.52 0.79
N VAL A 12 0.49 -8.55 2.10
CA VAL A 12 -0.22 -7.79 3.12
C VAL A 12 0.65 -6.65 3.64
N SER A 13 0.10 -5.44 3.69
CA SER A 13 0.76 -4.27 4.22
C SER A 13 0.82 -4.26 5.75
N ASN A 14 1.66 -3.38 6.31
CA ASN A 14 1.47 -2.90 7.68
C ASN A 14 0.10 -2.23 7.85
N ARG A 15 -0.32 -2.03 9.10
CA ARG A 15 -1.54 -1.29 9.40
C ARG A 15 -1.47 0.17 8.90
N VAL A 16 -2.58 0.67 8.40
CA VAL A 16 -2.74 2.07 7.98
C VAL A 16 -4.04 2.64 8.52
N ARG A 17 -4.02 3.93 8.89
CA ARG A 17 -5.22 4.63 9.39
C ARG A 17 -6.14 4.96 8.22
N VAL A 18 -7.42 4.62 8.35
CA VAL A 18 -8.43 4.95 7.34
C VAL A 18 -8.77 6.45 7.40
N LYS A 19 -8.84 7.08 6.23
CA LYS A 19 -9.41 8.42 6.02
C LYS A 19 -10.54 8.31 5.00
N ALA A 20 -11.76 8.03 5.49
CA ALA A 20 -12.95 8.01 4.65
C ALA A 20 -13.24 9.44 4.14
N THR A 21 -13.44 9.58 2.83
CA THR A 21 -13.67 10.89 2.20
C THR A 21 -14.40 10.73 0.86
N GLN A 22 -15.16 11.75 0.46
CA GLN A 22 -15.86 11.81 -0.83
C GLN A 22 -14.97 12.35 -1.98
N ARG A 23 -13.68 12.62 -1.72
CA ARG A 23 -12.75 13.27 -2.67
C ARG A 23 -12.07 12.29 -3.65
N ILE A 24 -12.47 11.03 -3.66
CA ILE A 24 -11.92 9.99 -4.53
C ILE A 24 -13.07 9.12 -5.03
N ARG A 25 -12.90 8.51 -6.21
CA ARG A 25 -13.86 7.57 -6.76
C ARG A 25 -14.03 6.35 -5.82
N PRO A 26 -15.21 5.72 -5.79
CA PRO A 26 -15.51 4.61 -4.89
C PRO A 26 -14.72 3.32 -5.20
N ASP A 27 -14.11 3.22 -6.38
CA ASP A 27 -13.35 2.08 -6.86
C ASP A 27 -11.84 2.16 -6.58
N CYS A 28 -11.37 3.26 -5.97
CA CYS A 28 -9.96 3.54 -5.80
C CYS A 28 -9.60 3.80 -4.33
N VAL A 29 -8.37 3.45 -3.97
CA VAL A 29 -7.73 3.91 -2.72
C VAL A 29 -6.53 4.78 -3.06
N TYR A 30 -6.17 5.66 -2.13
CA TYR A 30 -4.97 6.49 -2.24
C TYR A 30 -4.14 6.39 -0.96
N MET A 31 -2.83 6.28 -1.14
CA MET A 31 -1.86 6.34 -0.05
C MET A 31 -0.63 7.14 -0.49
N VAL A 32 0.02 7.78 0.48
CA VAL A 32 1.26 8.53 0.24
C VAL A 32 2.43 7.55 0.16
N HIS A 33 3.25 7.69 -0.88
CA HIS A 33 4.48 6.92 -1.05
C HIS A 33 5.52 7.25 0.04
N GLY A 34 6.41 6.30 0.35
CA GLY A 34 7.56 6.51 1.24
C GLY A 34 7.35 6.12 2.71
N PHE A 35 6.29 5.37 3.03
CA PHE A 35 6.04 4.79 4.35
C PHE A 35 6.36 3.28 4.37
N GLY A 36 6.28 2.66 5.55
CA GLY A 36 6.43 1.21 5.72
C GLY A 36 7.87 0.69 5.72
N HIS A 37 8.85 1.55 6.05
CA HIS A 37 10.26 1.15 6.12
C HIS A 37 10.51 -0.01 7.10
N THR A 38 11.38 -0.94 6.73
CA THR A 38 11.75 -2.13 7.53
C THR A 38 13.20 -2.09 8.04
N ALA A 39 13.94 -1.01 7.78
CA ALA A 39 15.30 -0.85 8.27
C ALA A 39 15.31 -0.46 9.76
N LYS A 40 15.80 -1.34 10.64
CA LYS A 40 15.83 -1.15 12.10
C LYS A 40 16.61 0.10 12.55
N GLY A 41 17.59 0.56 11.75
CA GLY A 41 18.36 1.77 12.03
C GLY A 41 17.57 3.07 11.86
N LEU A 42 16.50 3.07 11.06
CA LEU A 42 15.64 4.24 10.84
C LEU A 42 14.60 4.36 11.95
N ARG A 43 15.07 4.65 13.17
CA ARG A 43 14.25 4.62 14.41
C ARG A 43 12.90 5.35 14.31
N HIS A 44 12.85 6.47 13.57
CA HIS A 44 11.63 7.25 13.40
C HIS A 44 10.69 6.73 12.31
N ALA A 45 11.23 6.08 11.26
CA ALA A 45 10.45 5.61 10.11
C ALA A 45 10.11 4.11 10.18
N TYR A 46 10.83 3.35 11.02
CA TYR A 46 10.68 1.91 11.14
C TYR A 46 9.23 1.52 11.46
N GLN A 47 8.65 0.71 10.57
CA GLN A 47 7.28 0.19 10.62
C GLN A 47 6.19 1.27 10.77
N LYS A 48 6.46 2.51 10.34
CA LYS A 48 5.45 3.58 10.32
C LYS A 48 4.67 3.54 9.02
N GLY A 49 3.35 3.36 9.13
CA GLY A 49 2.46 3.30 7.98
C GLY A 49 2.67 2.06 7.10
N ALA A 50 1.95 2.03 5.98
CA ALA A 50 2.02 0.99 4.96
C ALA A 50 2.91 1.43 3.79
N SER A 51 3.59 0.48 3.15
CA SER A 51 4.36 0.71 1.93
C SER A 51 3.50 0.39 0.71
N ASP A 52 3.34 1.36 -0.19
CA ASP A 52 2.74 1.15 -1.51
C ASP A 52 3.67 0.31 -2.40
N ALA A 53 4.97 0.57 -2.37
CA ALA A 53 5.96 -0.19 -3.13
C ALA A 53 5.94 -1.69 -2.78
N GLN A 54 5.66 -2.04 -1.53
CA GLN A 54 5.46 -3.44 -1.11
C GLN A 54 4.22 -4.07 -1.77
N LEU A 55 3.16 -3.29 -2.02
CA LEU A 55 1.91 -3.76 -2.61
C LEU A 55 1.96 -3.79 -4.15
N VAL A 56 2.91 -3.09 -4.78
CA VAL A 56 3.15 -3.13 -6.22
C VAL A 56 3.98 -4.37 -6.56
N THR A 57 3.31 -5.50 -6.79
CA THR A 57 3.96 -6.76 -7.18
C THR A 57 3.94 -7.00 -8.69
N ARG A 58 3.11 -6.26 -9.43
CA ARG A 58 3.04 -6.30 -10.88
C ARG A 58 3.33 -4.92 -11.45
N TYR A 59 3.97 -4.89 -12.61
CA TYR A 59 4.15 -3.69 -13.41
C TYR A 59 4.06 -4.04 -14.89
N VAL A 60 3.72 -3.04 -15.71
CA VAL A 60 3.74 -3.16 -17.17
C VAL A 60 4.85 -2.26 -17.69
N THR A 61 5.81 -2.83 -18.42
CA THR A 61 6.89 -2.06 -19.04
C THR A 61 6.47 -1.57 -20.41
N ASP A 62 6.65 -0.28 -20.67
CA ASP A 62 6.54 0.28 -22.01
C ASP A 62 7.72 -0.25 -22.88
N PRO A 63 7.45 -0.99 -23.97
CA PRO A 63 8.50 -1.58 -24.78
C PRO A 63 9.33 -0.55 -25.57
N LEU A 64 8.84 0.68 -25.75
CA LEU A 64 9.53 1.73 -26.51
C LEU A 64 10.49 2.53 -25.63
N MET A 65 10.01 3.02 -24.48
CA MET A 65 10.78 3.92 -23.61
C MET A 65 11.30 3.27 -22.32
N GLY A 66 10.86 2.05 -22.00
CA GLY A 66 11.29 1.30 -20.80
C GLY A 66 10.63 1.76 -19.48
N GLY A 67 9.64 2.66 -19.53
CA GLY A 67 8.91 3.12 -18.34
C GLY A 67 8.07 2.02 -17.70
N THR A 68 7.82 2.10 -16.38
CA THR A 68 7.06 1.09 -15.64
C THR A 68 5.71 1.63 -15.15
N GLY A 69 4.61 1.05 -15.64
CA GLY A 69 3.25 1.30 -15.17
C GLY A 69 2.94 0.49 -13.91
N MET A 70 2.88 1.16 -12.76
CA MET A 70 2.68 0.52 -11.45
C MET A 70 1.22 0.51 -10.98
N ASN A 71 0.38 1.39 -11.51
CA ASN A 71 -1.05 1.52 -11.16
C ASN A 71 -1.92 0.45 -11.84
N VAL A 72 -1.43 -0.79 -11.86
CA VAL A 72 -2.07 -2.00 -12.40
C VAL A 72 -2.31 -3.05 -11.30
N ASN A 73 -2.09 -2.67 -10.04
CA ASN A 73 -2.27 -3.52 -8.86
C ASN A 73 -3.61 -3.19 -8.19
N PHE A 74 -4.26 -4.21 -7.64
CA PHE A 74 -5.54 -4.09 -6.95
C PHE A 74 -5.38 -4.55 -5.51
N VAL A 75 -6.12 -3.92 -4.61
CA VAL A 75 -6.05 -4.21 -3.18
C VAL A 75 -7.44 -4.39 -2.59
N THR A 76 -7.52 -5.23 -1.57
CA THR A 76 -8.67 -5.37 -0.68
C THR A 76 -8.33 -4.78 0.68
N LEU A 77 -9.29 -4.14 1.34
CA LEU A 77 -9.16 -3.70 2.73
C LEU A 77 -9.52 -4.84 3.67
N GLU A 78 -8.56 -5.28 4.47
CA GLU A 78 -8.77 -6.26 5.52
C GLU A 78 -8.87 -5.54 6.88
N PRO A 79 -9.86 -5.87 7.73
CA PRO A 79 -9.90 -5.36 9.09
C PRO A 79 -8.60 -5.66 9.82
N GLU A 80 -8.08 -4.72 10.62
CA GLU A 80 -7.02 -5.06 11.55
C GLU A 80 -7.61 -6.00 12.60
N ALA A 81 -7.19 -7.26 12.61
CA ALA A 81 -7.55 -8.19 13.68
C ALA A 81 -7.04 -7.62 15.00
N LEU A 82 -7.97 -7.17 15.85
CA LEU A 82 -7.74 -6.80 17.23
C LEU A 82 -7.17 -8.03 17.96
N HIS A 83 -5.86 -8.19 17.95
CA HIS A 83 -5.20 -8.95 18.98
C HIS A 83 -5.12 -8.01 20.17
N GLY A 84 -5.94 -8.32 21.19
CA GLY A 84 -6.00 -7.60 22.46
C GLY A 84 -4.68 -7.61 23.22
#